data_AF-A0AB73QLN6-F1
#
_entry.id   AF-A0AB73QLN6-F1
#
_cell.length_a   1.000
_cell.length_b   1.000
_cell.length_c   1.000
_cell.angle_alpha   90.00
_cell.angle_beta   90.00
_cell.angle_gamma   90.00
#
_symmetry.space_group_name_H-M   'P 1'
#
loop_
_entity.id
_entity.type
_entity.pdbx_description
1 polymer ?
#
loop_
_entity_poly.entity_id
_entity_poly.type
_entity_poly.pdbx_seq_one_letter_code
_entity_poly.pdbx_strand_id
1 'polypeptide(L)'
;MNKYGYNSPIRIIKECIENGINSTPSTGYQPLILQSIKTKLLSSRLNKFNDFEDSFNGLGISVHDISAQKISLLSFQKYAIGWSATIHFVAQDHFGLDVTDIKNKTYSKYRFFRIWFFLQRHKDFAFKPFFTNFNTIERIENYL
;
A
#
# COMPACT_ATOMS: atom_id res chain seq x y z
N MET A 1 8.62 -13.77 12.09
CA MET A 1 8.37 -12.45 12.71
C MET A 1 7.34 -11.73 11.83
N ASN A 2 6.17 -11.44 12.38
CA ASN A 2 4.93 -11.19 11.62
C ASN A 2 5.04 -9.85 10.86
N LYS A 3 5.39 -9.91 9.57
CA LYS A 3 5.73 -8.74 8.73
C LYS A 3 4.51 -7.88 8.34
N TYR A 4 3.35 -8.20 8.90
CA TYR A 4 2.08 -7.59 8.56
C TYR A 4 1.42 -7.10 9.85
N GLY A 5 1.39 -5.78 10.03
CA GLY A 5 0.66 -5.14 11.13
C GLY A 5 -0.81 -5.57 11.14
N TYR A 6 -1.45 -5.42 12.31
CA TYR A 6 -2.81 -5.90 12.59
C TYR A 6 -3.87 -5.46 11.55
N ASN A 7 -3.62 -4.36 10.83
CA ASN A 7 -4.51 -3.79 9.82
C ASN A 7 -4.03 -3.93 8.37
N SER A 8 -3.09 -4.84 8.06
CA SER A 8 -2.60 -4.97 6.69
C SER A 8 -3.71 -5.38 5.70
N PRO A 9 -3.77 -4.79 4.50
CA PRO A 9 -4.75 -5.16 3.47
C PRO A 9 -4.74 -6.66 3.13
N ILE A 10 -3.55 -7.28 3.10
CA ILE A 10 -3.37 -8.72 2.84
C ILE A 10 -4.09 -9.56 3.89
N ARG A 11 -3.94 -9.23 5.17
CA ARG A 11 -4.60 -9.94 6.26
C ARG A 11 -6.12 -9.79 6.16
N ILE A 12 -6.62 -8.58 5.94
CA ILE A 12 -8.06 -8.31 5.79
C ILE A 12 -8.65 -9.14 4.64
N ILE A 13 -7.97 -9.16 3.49
CA ILE A 13 -8.40 -9.94 2.33
C ILE A 13 -8.42 -11.43 2.67
N LYS A 14 -7.36 -11.95 3.29
CA LYS A 14 -7.27 -13.36 3.71
C LYS A 14 -8.42 -13.75 4.65
N GLU A 15 -8.66 -12.97 5.70
CA GLU A 15 -9.75 -13.24 6.66
C GLU A 15 -11.13 -13.18 6.00
N CYS A 16 -11.36 -12.26 5.06
CA CYS A 16 -12.64 -12.18 4.35
C CYS A 16 -12.88 -13.41 3.46
N ILE A 17 -11.84 -13.88 2.77
CA ILE A 17 -11.89 -15.09 1.95
C ILE A 17 -12.18 -16.32 2.82
N GLU A 18 -11.44 -16.49 3.91
CA GLU A 18 -11.61 -17.63 4.83
C GLU A 18 -13.01 -17.68 5.42
N ASN A 19 -13.51 -16.54 5.93
CA ASN A 19 -14.87 -16.47 6.49
C ASN A 19 -15.95 -16.73 5.44
N GLY A 20 -15.76 -16.23 4.21
CA GLY A 20 -16.69 -16.44 3.10
C GLY A 20 -16.77 -17.90 2.68
N ILE A 21 -15.61 -18.56 2.53
CA ILE A 21 -15.53 -19.98 2.17
C ILE A 21 -16.15 -20.86 3.27
N ASN A 22 -15.90 -20.56 4.56
CA ASN A 22 -16.44 -21.34 5.67
C ASN A 22 -17.97 -21.21 5.80
N SER A 23 -18.52 -20.05 5.44
CA SER A 23 -19.94 -19.76 5.58
C SER A 23 -20.79 -20.33 4.44
N THR A 24 -20.19 -20.73 3.32
CA THR A 24 -20.91 -21.25 2.16
C THR A 24 -20.09 -22.32 1.40
N PRO A 25 -20.53 -23.59 1.37
CA PRO A 25 -19.76 -24.67 0.76
C PRO A 25 -19.59 -24.60 -0.76
N SER A 26 -20.33 -23.74 -1.48
CA SER A 26 -20.36 -23.75 -2.95
C SER A 26 -19.05 -23.30 -3.61
N THR A 27 -18.82 -23.78 -4.83
CA THR A 27 -17.56 -23.75 -5.60
C THR A 27 -17.43 -22.55 -6.56
N GLY A 28 -18.11 -21.43 -6.28
CA GLY A 28 -18.21 -20.29 -7.20
C GLY A 28 -17.65 -18.97 -6.67
N TYR A 29 -17.40 -18.04 -7.59
CA TYR A 29 -17.15 -16.63 -7.29
C TYR A 29 -18.36 -16.02 -6.55
N GLN A 30 -18.10 -15.40 -5.40
CA GLN A 30 -19.17 -14.85 -4.56
C GLN A 30 -19.09 -13.33 -4.52
N PRO A 31 -20.08 -12.63 -5.08
CA PRO A 31 -20.21 -11.18 -4.94
C PRO A 31 -20.14 -10.71 -3.48
N LEU A 32 -20.63 -11.52 -2.54
CA LEU A 32 -20.60 -11.24 -1.10
C LEU A 32 -19.19 -11.17 -0.51
N ILE A 33 -18.26 -12.04 -0.96
CA ILE A 33 -16.86 -12.00 -0.53
C ILE A 33 -16.18 -10.74 -1.07
N LEU A 34 -16.42 -10.39 -2.33
CA LEU A 34 -15.83 -9.16 -2.89
C LEU A 34 -16.38 -7.91 -2.18
N GLN A 35 -17.68 -7.88 -1.88
CA GLN A 35 -18.29 -6.78 -1.14
C GLN A 35 -17.75 -6.68 0.29
N SER A 36 -17.55 -7.79 0.98
CA SER A 36 -16.97 -7.79 2.33
C SER A 36 -15.52 -7.30 2.31
N ILE A 37 -14.70 -7.77 1.37
CA ILE A 37 -13.33 -7.29 1.14
C ILE A 37 -13.34 -5.79 0.89
N LYS A 38 -14.17 -5.31 -0.04
CA LYS A 38 -14.25 -3.88 -0.39
C LYS A 38 -14.65 -3.03 0.82
N THR A 39 -15.65 -3.48 1.57
CA THR A 39 -16.16 -2.75 2.75
C THR A 39 -15.10 -2.69 3.85
N LYS A 40 -14.45 -3.82 4.17
CA LYS A 40 -13.41 -3.87 5.20
C LYS A 40 -12.17 -3.07 4.81
N LEU A 41 -11.75 -3.12 3.54
CA LEU A 41 -10.62 -2.33 3.04
C LEU A 41 -10.92 -0.83 3.07
N LEU A 42 -12.12 -0.40 2.68
CA LEU A 42 -12.54 1.01 2.76
C LEU A 42 -12.61 1.51 4.21
N SER A 43 -12.98 0.65 5.15
CA SER A 43 -12.95 0.96 6.59
C SER A 43 -11.56 0.84 7.22
N SER A 44 -10.59 0.28 6.50
CA SER A 44 -9.22 0.10 6.98
C SER A 44 -8.39 1.35 6.74
N ARG A 45 -7.34 1.51 7.55
CA ARG A 45 -6.35 2.56 7.32
C ARG A 45 -5.34 2.06 6.29
N LEU A 46 -5.06 2.87 5.28
CA LEU A 46 -3.92 2.63 4.38
C LEU A 46 -2.66 2.45 5.23
N ASN A 47 -1.86 1.43 4.92
CA ASN A 47 -0.56 1.25 5.57
C ASN A 47 0.24 2.53 5.38
N LYS A 48 0.63 3.18 6.47
CA LYS A 48 1.58 4.27 6.43
C LYS A 48 2.96 3.66 6.58
N PHE A 49 3.88 3.96 5.67
CA PHE A 49 5.30 3.65 5.81
C PHE A 49 5.98 4.71 6.67
N ASN A 50 5.47 4.93 7.87
CA ASN A 50 5.89 6.01 8.76
C ASN A 50 6.66 5.51 10.00
N ASP A 51 7.07 4.24 10.00
CA ASP A 51 7.85 3.67 11.10
C ASP A 51 9.31 4.14 11.01
N PHE A 52 9.91 4.46 12.16
CA PHE A 52 11.27 5.00 12.27
C PHE A 52 12.35 4.08 11.66
N GLU A 53 12.11 2.76 11.58
CA GLU A 53 13.02 1.79 10.95
C GLU A 53 13.07 1.90 9.41
N ASP A 54 12.00 2.39 8.76
CA ASP A 54 11.95 2.62 7.31
C ASP A 54 12.65 3.94 6.90
N SER A 55 13.04 4.76 7.88
CA SER A 55 13.62 6.09 7.65
C SER A 55 15.13 6.08 7.34
N PHE A 56 15.82 4.93 7.47
CA PHE A 56 17.29 4.85 7.40
C PHE A 56 17.86 4.04 6.22
N ASN A 57 17.02 3.46 5.37
CA ASN A 57 17.40 2.60 4.24
C ASN A 57 17.06 3.20 2.86
N GLY A 58 16.77 4.51 2.80
CA GLY A 58 16.42 5.23 1.56
C GLY A 58 14.95 5.10 1.16
N LEU A 59 14.22 4.11 1.68
CA LEU A 59 12.79 3.93 1.45
C LEU A 59 11.96 5.07 2.08
N GLY A 60 12.27 5.50 3.29
CA GLY A 60 11.61 6.64 3.96
C GLY A 60 11.91 8.02 3.36
N ILE A 61 12.83 8.10 2.39
CA ILE A 61 13.02 9.32 1.55
C ILE A 61 12.22 9.20 0.25
N SER A 62 12.03 7.98 -0.28
CA SER A 62 11.32 7.73 -1.54
C SER A 62 9.81 7.51 -1.42
N VAL A 63 9.33 7.11 -0.23
CA VAL A 63 7.92 6.85 0.09
C VAL A 63 7.61 7.45 1.46
N HIS A 64 6.91 8.58 1.49
CA HIS A 64 6.55 9.31 2.72
C HIS A 64 5.13 9.03 3.18
N ASP A 65 4.19 8.87 2.25
CA ASP A 65 2.85 8.35 2.51
C ASP A 65 2.37 7.50 1.32
N ILE A 66 1.22 6.84 1.43
CA ILE A 66 0.53 6.27 0.26
C ILE A 66 -0.61 7.22 -0.09
N SER A 67 -0.44 8.02 -1.14
CA SER A 67 -1.47 8.99 -1.57
C SER A 67 -2.61 8.30 -2.33
N ALA A 68 -2.30 7.24 -3.08
CA ALA A 68 -3.27 6.43 -3.79
C ALA A 68 -2.87 4.96 -3.78
N GLN A 69 -3.86 4.07 -3.60
CA GLN A 69 -3.68 2.63 -3.68
C GLN A 69 -4.80 1.99 -4.49
N LYS A 70 -4.42 1.10 -5.41
CA LYS A 70 -5.33 0.21 -6.14
C LYS A 70 -4.96 -1.23 -5.80
N ILE A 71 -5.95 -1.99 -5.35
CA ILE A 71 -5.82 -3.42 -5.05
C ILE A 71 -6.67 -4.18 -6.05
N SER A 72 -6.07 -5.11 -6.78
CA SER A 72 -6.76 -5.93 -7.79
C SER A 72 -6.63 -7.40 -7.44
N LEU A 73 -7.74 -8.11 -7.33
CA LEU A 73 -7.75 -9.58 -7.24
C LEU A 73 -7.57 -10.13 -8.66
N LEU A 74 -6.37 -10.62 -8.98
CA LEU A 74 -6.04 -11.14 -10.31
C LEU A 74 -6.58 -12.55 -10.53
N SER A 75 -6.55 -13.38 -9.49
CA SER A 75 -7.08 -14.74 -9.53
C SER A 75 -7.60 -15.15 -8.17
N PHE A 76 -8.61 -16.01 -8.17
CA PHE A 76 -9.11 -16.68 -6.98
C PHE A 76 -9.54 -18.08 -7.37
N GLN A 77 -8.99 -19.08 -6.69
CA GLN A 77 -9.27 -20.49 -6.93
C GLN A 77 -9.58 -21.17 -5.61
N LYS A 78 -10.69 -21.89 -5.57
CA LYS A 78 -11.06 -22.79 -4.46
C LYS A 78 -10.78 -24.22 -4.90
N TYR A 79 -10.14 -24.98 -4.02
CA TYR A 79 -9.82 -26.39 -4.17
C TYR A 79 -10.61 -27.21 -3.14
N ALA A 80 -10.56 -28.54 -3.26
CA ALA A 80 -11.22 -29.43 -2.31
C ALA A 80 -10.68 -29.27 -0.87
N ILE A 81 -9.37 -29.04 -0.74
CA ILE A 81 -8.67 -28.96 0.55
C ILE A 81 -8.01 -27.60 0.77
N GLY A 82 -8.48 -26.54 0.13
CA GLY A 82 -7.88 -25.22 0.31
C GLY A 82 -8.31 -24.18 -0.71
N TRP A 83 -7.59 -23.08 -0.75
CA TRP A 83 -7.81 -22.00 -1.69
C TRP A 83 -6.51 -21.22 -1.96
N SER A 84 -6.49 -20.52 -3.09
CA SER A 84 -5.45 -19.55 -3.39
C SER A 84 -6.01 -18.30 -4.07
N ALA A 85 -5.31 -17.18 -3.88
CA ALA A 85 -5.63 -15.92 -4.51
C ALA A 85 -4.35 -15.17 -4.88
N THR A 86 -4.33 -14.53 -6.05
CA THR A 86 -3.25 -13.63 -6.46
C THR A 86 -3.75 -12.20 -6.45
N ILE A 87 -3.04 -11.32 -5.74
CA ILE A 87 -3.44 -9.93 -5.51
C ILE A 87 -2.35 -9.02 -6.04
N HIS A 88 -2.74 -8.02 -6.82
CA HIS A 88 -1.86 -6.98 -7.32
C HIS A 88 -2.13 -5.67 -6.58
N PHE A 89 -1.11 -5.19 -5.90
CA PHE A 89 -1.09 -3.90 -5.25
C PHE A 89 -0.37 -2.91 -6.15
N VAL A 90 -1.03 -1.80 -6.47
CA VAL A 90 -0.43 -0.63 -7.09
C VAL A 90 -0.60 0.53 -6.12
N ALA A 91 0.47 1.26 -5.86
CA ALA A 91 0.44 2.42 -5.01
C ALA A 91 1.25 3.57 -5.62
N GLN A 92 0.87 4.76 -5.21
CA GLN A 92 1.54 6.00 -5.56
C GLN A 92 1.75 6.80 -4.28
N ASP A 93 2.96 7.33 -4.12
CA ASP A 93 3.27 8.36 -3.14
C ASP A 93 3.35 9.71 -3.84
N HIS A 94 2.85 10.75 -3.17
CA HIS A 94 3.00 12.14 -3.57
C HIS A 94 3.99 12.79 -2.62
N PHE A 95 5.26 12.79 -3.00
CA PHE A 95 6.28 13.46 -2.21
C PHE A 95 6.38 14.93 -2.60
N GLY A 96 5.99 15.81 -1.68
CA GLY A 96 6.06 17.25 -1.79
C GLY A 96 6.78 17.83 -0.57
N LEU A 97 7.86 18.57 -0.78
CA LEU A 97 8.42 19.40 0.30
C LEU A 97 7.62 20.68 0.40
N ASP A 98 7.50 21.28 1.58
CA ASP A 98 6.97 22.62 1.77
C ASP A 98 8.02 23.60 2.33
N VAL A 99 7.62 24.87 2.48
CA VAL A 99 8.50 25.93 3.00
C VAL A 99 8.88 25.66 4.47
N THR A 100 8.02 24.98 5.21
CA THR A 100 8.24 24.59 6.60
C THR A 100 9.31 23.50 6.68
N ASP A 101 9.26 22.52 5.78
CA ASP A 101 10.23 21.43 5.67
C ASP A 101 11.63 21.96 5.41
N ILE A 102 11.78 22.90 4.47
CA ILE A 102 13.10 23.46 4.13
C ILE A 102 13.64 24.45 5.17
N LYS A 103 12.76 25.00 6.02
CA LYS A 103 13.16 25.84 7.17
C LYS A 103 13.55 25.01 8.39
N ASN A 104 13.22 23.71 8.40
CA ASN A 104 13.60 22.81 9.47
C ASN A 104 15.13 22.64 9.54
N LYS A 105 15.72 22.79 10.74
CA LYS A 105 17.18 22.72 10.96
C LYS A 105 17.80 21.35 10.64
N THR A 106 17.00 20.29 10.55
CA THR A 106 17.46 18.94 10.20
C THR A 106 17.41 18.73 8.70
N TYR A 107 16.29 18.99 8.05
CA TYR A 107 16.12 18.78 6.61
C TYR A 107 16.95 19.76 5.76
N SER A 108 17.07 21.02 6.17
CA SER A 108 17.87 22.05 5.48
C SER A 108 19.36 21.72 5.39
N LYS A 109 19.90 20.86 6.29
CA LYS A 109 21.31 20.45 6.28
C LYS A 109 21.65 19.59 5.07
N TYR A 110 20.72 18.74 4.63
CA TYR A 110 20.97 17.85 3.51
C TYR A 110 20.75 18.56 2.17
N ARG A 111 21.79 18.56 1.33
CA ARG A 111 21.79 19.25 0.03
C ARG A 111 20.70 18.71 -0.91
N PHE A 112 20.38 17.42 -0.83
CA PHE A 112 19.39 16.82 -1.70
C PHE A 112 17.98 17.39 -1.45
N PHE A 113 17.55 17.61 -0.20
CA PHE A 113 16.25 18.24 0.10
C PHE A 113 16.15 19.66 -0.46
N ARG A 114 17.26 20.43 -0.47
CA ARG A 114 17.29 21.78 -1.07
C ARG A 114 17.17 21.75 -2.59
N ILE A 115 17.89 20.84 -3.25
CA ILE A 115 17.80 20.66 -4.71
C ILE A 115 16.39 20.18 -5.08
N TRP A 116 15.86 19.22 -4.34
CA TRP A 116 14.50 18.71 -4.52
C TRP A 116 13.47 19.83 -4.38
N PHE A 117 13.52 20.61 -3.29
CA PHE A 117 12.61 21.74 -3.06
C PHE A 117 12.67 22.77 -4.21
N PHE A 118 13.88 23.06 -4.70
CA PHE A 118 14.07 23.94 -5.85
C PHE A 118 13.41 23.36 -7.11
N LEU A 119 13.67 22.10 -7.45
CA LEU A 119 13.09 21.45 -8.62
C LEU A 119 11.55 21.43 -8.57
N GLN A 120 10.94 21.24 -7.40
CA GLN A 120 9.49 21.26 -7.21
C GLN A 120 8.85 22.65 -7.35
N ARG A 121 9.60 23.73 -7.13
CA ARG A 121 9.06 25.10 -7.07
C ARG A 121 9.63 26.07 -8.09
N HIS A 122 10.58 25.65 -8.90
CA HIS A 122 11.08 26.50 -9.95
C HIS A 122 10.06 26.57 -11.09
N LYS A 123 9.77 27.79 -11.53
CA LYS A 123 8.83 28.06 -12.64
C LYS A 123 9.22 27.32 -13.93
N ASP A 124 10.51 27.13 -14.19
CA ASP A 124 11.00 26.47 -15.40
C ASP A 124 10.77 24.94 -15.37
N PHE A 125 10.43 24.37 -14.21
CA PHE A 125 10.05 22.96 -14.04
C PHE A 125 8.54 22.77 -13.83
N ALA A 126 7.74 23.83 -14.09
CA ALA A 126 6.28 23.81 -14.05
C ALA A 126 5.65 23.36 -12.71
N PHE A 127 6.37 23.55 -11.60
CA PHE A 127 5.91 23.20 -10.25
C PHE A 127 5.47 21.73 -10.09
N LYS A 128 6.06 20.80 -10.85
CA LYS A 128 5.61 19.41 -10.86
C LYS A 128 6.00 18.70 -9.54
N PRO A 129 5.05 18.09 -8.82
CA PRO A 129 5.38 17.23 -7.68
C PRO A 129 6.11 15.96 -8.14
N PHE A 130 6.84 15.32 -7.22
CA PHE A 130 7.48 14.05 -7.49
C PHE A 130 6.53 12.92 -7.10
N PHE A 131 6.36 11.97 -8.01
CA PHE A 131 5.54 10.79 -7.80
C PHE A 131 6.42 9.55 -7.76
N THR A 132 6.29 8.76 -6.70
CA THR A 132 6.86 7.43 -6.64
C THR A 132 5.75 6.43 -6.88
N ASN A 133 5.79 5.75 -8.02
CA ASN A 133 4.86 4.67 -8.34
C ASN A 133 5.53 3.34 -8.00
N PHE A 134 4.83 2.46 -7.29
CA PHE A 134 5.33 1.13 -6.96
C PHE A 134 4.19 0.11 -7.01
N ASN A 135 4.55 -1.14 -7.26
CA ASN A 135 3.60 -2.24 -7.28
C ASN A 135 4.23 -3.53 -6.74
N THR A 136 3.39 -4.44 -6.27
CA THR A 136 3.78 -5.81 -5.94
C THR A 136 2.63 -6.76 -6.25
N ILE A 137 2.97 -8.01 -6.59
CA ILE A 137 2.01 -9.09 -6.77
C ILE A 137 2.28 -10.11 -5.67
N GLU A 138 1.26 -10.35 -4.85
CA GLU A 138 1.34 -11.28 -3.73
C GLU A 138 0.38 -12.44 -3.96
N ARG A 139 0.87 -13.66 -3.73
CA ARG A 139 0.04 -14.86 -3.70
C ARG A 139 -0.25 -15.23 -2.25
N ILE A 140 -1.53 -15.36 -1.91
CA ILE A 140 -1.99 -15.87 -0.63
C ILE A 140 -2.71 -17.19 -0.84
N GLU A 141 -2.53 -18.11 0.09
CA GLU A 141 -3.13 -19.43 0.04
C GLU A 141 -3.31 -20.00 1.45
N ASN A 142 -4.22 -20.97 1.54
CA ASN A 142 -4.44 -21.76 2.73
C ASN A 142 -4.91 -23.15 2.29
N TYR A 143 -4.19 -24.18 2.73
CA TYR A 143 -4.52 -25.59 2.50
C TYR A 143 -4.68 -26.26 3.86
N LEU A 144 -5.62 -27.21 3.94
CA LEU A 144 -5.80 -28.10 5.08
C LEU A 144 -4.67 -29.13 5.17
#